data_AF-A0A1Z9PP37-F1
#
_entry.id   AF-A0A1Z9PP37-F1
#
_cell.length_a   1.000
_cell.length_b   1.000
_cell.length_c   1.000
_cell.angle_alpha   90.00
_cell.angle_beta   90.00
_cell.angle_gamma   90.00
#
_symmetry.space_group_name_H-M   'P 1'
#
loop_
_entity.id
_entity.type
_entity.pdbx_description
1 polymer ?
#
loop_
_entity_poly.entity_id
_entity_poly.type
_entity_poly.pdbx_seq_one_letter_code
_entity_poly.pdbx_strand_id
1 'polypeptide(L)' 'MEVITKGVIALCMFYQGGVIEHTYIKDQKMSTCLKMKRTVERSVNPQNVRMACGDVDAVLEVYMGSTKIVKIVRDKYNNY' A
#
# COMPACT_ATOMS: atom_id res chain seq x y z
N MET A 1 12.62 12.80 13.22
CA MET A 1 11.53 12.33 12.33
C MET A 1 11.86 12.88 10.97
N GLU A 2 12.09 12.01 9.99
CA GLU A 2 12.44 12.40 8.62
C GLU A 2 11.28 12.05 7.70
N VAL A 3 10.91 13.00 6.83
CA VAL A 3 9.82 12.85 5.87
C VAL A 3 10.41 12.84 4.47
N ILE A 4 10.18 11.76 3.74
CA ILE A 4 10.77 11.52 2.41
C ILE A 4 9.66 11.23 1.42
N THR A 5 9.71 11.84 0.24
CA THR A 5 8.80 11.48 -0.86
C THR A 5 9.52 10.57 -1.84
N LYS A 6 9.02 9.35 -2.04
CA LYS A 6 9.64 8.37 -2.94
C LYS A 6 8.62 7.38 -3.51
N GLY A 7 8.89 6.89 -4.72
CA GLY A 7 8.21 5.74 -5.30
C GLY A 7 8.50 4.46 -4.51
N VAL A 8 7.44 3.83 -4.01
CA VAL A 8 7.51 2.62 -3.18
C VAL A 8 6.48 1.58 -3.59
N ILE A 9 6.80 0.33 -3.32
CA ILE A 9 5.83 -0.76 -3.43
C ILE A 9 4.96 -0.77 -2.17
N ALA A 10 3.65 -0.66 -2.38
CA ALA A 10 2.66 -0.68 -1.34
C ALA A 10 1.53 -1.68 -1.65
N LEU A 11 0.96 -2.25 -0.58
CA LEU A 11 -0.30 -2.98 -0.64
C LEU A 11 -1.42 -2.01 -0.25
N CYS A 12 -2.29 -1.69 -1.19
CA CYS A 12 -3.43 -0.78 -1.00
C CYS A 12 -4.72 -1.58 -0.86
N MET A 13 -5.54 -1.21 0.11
CA MET A 13 -6.87 -1.77 0.34
C MET A 13 -7.91 -0.74 -0.08
N PHE A 14 -8.80 -1.16 -0.96
CA PHE A 14 -9.89 -0.37 -1.48
C PHE A 14 -11.21 -0.88 -0.91
N TYR A 15 -12.07 0.02 -0.47
CA TYR A 15 -13.41 -0.27 -0.01
C TYR A 15 -14.38 0.75 -0.60
N GLN A 16 -15.47 0.28 -1.20
CA GLN A 16 -16.49 1.13 -1.85
C GLN A 16 -15.94 2.18 -2.83
N GLY A 17 -14.86 1.84 -3.56
CA GLY A 17 -14.24 2.72 -4.55
C GLY A 17 -13.15 3.67 -4.01
N GLY A 18 -12.94 3.74 -2.69
CA GLY A 18 -11.86 4.54 -2.09
C GLY A 18 -10.71 3.69 -1.54
N VAL A 19 -9.48 4.21 -1.56
CA VAL A 19 -8.37 3.65 -0.76
C VAL A 19 -8.66 3.94 0.71
N ILE A 20 -8.82 2.89 1.51
CA ILE A 20 -9.03 3.02 2.96
C ILE A 20 -7.76 2.78 3.75
N GLU A 21 -6.88 1.91 3.27
CA GLU A 21 -5.61 1.58 3.94
C GLU A 21 -4.48 1.31 2.96
N HIS A 22 -3.25 1.52 3.43
CA HIS A 22 -2.03 1.21 2.70
C HIS A 22 -0.95 0.64 3.62
N THR A 23 -0.25 -0.39 3.15
CA THR A 23 0.85 -1.04 3.88
C THR A 23 2.15 -0.90 3.12
N TYR A 24 3.19 -0.39 3.80
CA TYR A 24 4.55 -0.31 3.28
C TYR A 24 5.19 -1.71 3.23
N ILE A 25 5.70 -2.09 2.06
CA ILE A 25 6.36 -3.38 1.87
C ILE A 25 7.85 -3.24 2.19
N LYS A 26 8.29 -3.77 3.33
CA LYS A 26 9.64 -3.49 3.88
C LYS A 26 10.80 -3.79 2.92
N ASP A 27 10.72 -4.91 2.20
CA ASP A 27 11.76 -5.35 1.26
C ASP A 27 11.64 -4.69 -0.12
N GLN A 28 10.58 -3.88 -0.33
CA GLN A 28 10.28 -3.22 -1.59
C GLN A 28 10.29 -4.20 -2.77
N LYS A 29 9.70 -5.38 -2.59
CA LYS A 29 9.54 -6.40 -3.65
C LYS A 29 8.07 -6.64 -3.98
N MET A 30 7.77 -6.64 -5.28
CA MET A 30 6.42 -6.93 -5.77
C MET A 30 5.98 -8.35 -5.41
N SER A 31 6.90 -9.31 -5.40
CA SER A 31 6.63 -10.70 -4.98
C SER A 31 6.08 -10.77 -3.55
N THR A 32 6.63 -9.97 -2.64
CA THR A 32 6.22 -9.92 -1.23
C THR A 32 4.85 -9.27 -1.11
N CYS A 33 4.60 -8.17 -1.84
CA CYS A 33 3.28 -7.56 -1.91
C CYS A 33 2.23 -8.56 -2.41
N LEU A 34 2.48 -9.24 -3.53
CA LEU A 34 1.54 -10.20 -4.12
C LEU A 34 1.26 -11.39 -3.20
N LYS A 35 2.26 -11.84 -2.43
CA LYS A 35 2.08 -12.89 -1.42
C LYS A 35 1.15 -12.41 -0.30
N MET A 36 1.41 -11.22 0.25
CA MET A 36 0.58 -10.62 1.29
C MET A 36 -0.85 -10.38 0.81
N LYS A 37 -1.00 -9.82 -0.40
CA LYS A 37 -2.29 -9.63 -1.07
C LYS A 37 -3.12 -10.92 -1.07
N ARG A 38 -2.54 -12.03 -1.55
CA ARG A 38 -3.23 -13.34 -1.58
C ARG A 38 -3.62 -13.83 -0.19
N THR A 39 -2.78 -13.61 0.82
CA THR A 39 -3.11 -13.96 2.21
C THR A 39 -4.31 -13.16 2.70
N VAL A 40 -4.31 -11.85 2.51
CA VAL A 40 -5.41 -10.97 2.93
C VAL A 40 -6.69 -11.31 2.18
N GLU A 41 -6.64 -11.46 0.86
CA GLU A 41 -7.79 -11.82 0.02
C GLU A 41 -8.46 -13.14 0.43
N ARG A 42 -7.72 -14.08 1.02
CA ARG A 42 -8.29 -15.32 1.56
C ARG A 42 -8.99 -15.14 2.90
N SER A 43 -8.70 -14.06 3.62
CA SER A 43 -9.22 -13.77 4.96
C SER A 43 -10.30 -12.70 4.98
N VAL A 44 -10.50 -11.95 3.88
CA VAL A 44 -11.49 -10.86 3.78
C VAL A 44 -12.59 -11.20 2.77
N ASN A 45 -13.80 -10.67 2.97
CA ASN A 45 -14.89 -10.84 2.02
C ASN A 45 -14.62 -10.02 0.74
N PRO A 46 -14.47 -10.65 -0.44
CA PRO A 46 -14.09 -10.00 -1.69
C PRO A 46 -15.19 -9.10 -2.27
N GLN A 47 -16.44 -9.16 -1.78
CA GLN A 47 -17.55 -8.41 -2.38
C GLN A 47 -17.39 -6.89 -2.29
N ASN A 48 -16.73 -6.38 -1.24
CA ASN A 48 -16.61 -4.94 -1.00
C ASN A 48 -15.16 -4.48 -0.79
N VAL A 49 -14.21 -5.42 -0.66
CA VAL A 49 -12.80 -5.14 -0.41
C VAL A 49 -11.99 -5.59 -1.62
N ARG A 50 -11.25 -4.66 -2.23
CA ARG A 50 -10.29 -4.97 -3.29
C ARG A 50 -8.89 -4.66 -2.83
N MET A 51 -7.98 -5.63 -2.95
CA MET A 51 -6.57 -5.44 -2.63
C MET A 51 -5.76 -5.21 -3.92
N ALA A 52 -4.85 -4.24 -3.91
CA ALA A 52 -3.99 -3.96 -5.05
C ALA A 52 -2.54 -3.71 -4.64
N CYS A 53 -1.62 -4.33 -5.39
CA CYS A 53 -0.19 -4.08 -5.27
C CYS A 53 0.26 -3.10 -6.36
N GLY A 54 0.87 -2.00 -5.93
CA GLY A 54 1.28 -0.94 -6.84
C GLY A 54 2.55 -0.25 -6.39
N ASP A 55 3.29 0.23 -7.39
CA ASP A 55 4.23 1.32 -7.20
C ASP A 55 3.43 2.61 -7.06
N VAL A 56 3.64 3.28 -5.94
CA VAL A 56 2.98 4.54 -5.58
C VAL A 56 4.02 5.55 -5.14
N ASP A 57 3.84 6.81 -5.50
CA ASP A 57 4.64 7.88 -4.91
C ASP A 57 4.02 8.20 -3.56
N ALA A 58 4.78 7.98 -2.49
CA ALA A 58 4.30 8.15 -1.14
C ALA A 58 5.19 9.08 -0.33
N VAL A 59 4.56 9.80 0.59
CA VAL A 59 5.24 10.46 1.70
C VAL A 59 5.46 9.41 2.78
N LEU A 60 6.73 9.16 3.07
CA LEU A 60 7.19 8.23 4.07
C LEU A 60 7.65 8.97 5.31
N GLU A 61 7.38 8.39 6.46
CA GLU A 61 7.96 8.81 7.71
C GLU A 61 8.85 7.71 8.25
N VAL A 62 10.09 8.08 8.58
CA VAL A 62 11.07 7.18 9.19
C VAL A 62 11.24 7.55 10.66
N TYR A 63 10.94 6.59 11.53
CA TYR A 63 11.11 6.71 12.97
C TYR A 63 11.74 5.44 13.55
N MET A 64 12.90 5.58 14.19
CA MET A 64 13.63 4.48 14.85
C MET A 64 13.79 3.21 13.98
N GLY A 65 14.16 3.38 12.70
CA GLY A 65 14.35 2.27 11.76
C GLY A 65 13.06 1.64 11.21
N SER A 66 11.89 2.18 11.59
CA SER A 66 10.61 1.80 11.02
C SER A 66 10.15 2.86 10.01
N THR A 67 9.84 2.42 8.79
CA THR A 67 9.28 3.26 7.74
C THR A 67 7.78 3.02 7.64
N LYS A 68 7.01 4.10 7.61
CA LYS A 68 5.56 4.07 7.41
C LYS A 68 5.19 4.99 6.26
N ILE A 69 4.16 4.61 5.51
CA ILE A 69 3.51 5.51 4.54
C ILE A 69 2.57 6.41 5.33
N VAL A 70 2.80 7.72 5.25
CA VAL A 70 1.90 8.74 5.82
C VAL A 70 0.78 9.04 4.85
N LYS A 71 1.12 9.17 3.57
CA LYS A 71 0.18 9.54 2.52
C LYS A 71 0.67 9.04 1.16
N ILE A 72 -0.26 8.58 0.33
CA ILE A 72 -0.03 8.33 -1.09
C ILE A 72 -0.31 9.63 -1.86
N VAL A 73 0.68 10.09 -2.63
CA VAL A 73 0.65 11.33 -3.42
C VAL A 73 0.20 11.06 -4.86
N ARG A 74 0.71 9.99 -5.46
CA ARG A 74 0.26 9.48 -6.74
C ARG A 74 0.15 7.97 -6.69
N ASP A 75 -0.96 7.47 -7.17
CA ASP A 75 -1.14 6.06 -7.47
C ASP A 75 -1.57 5.87 -8.91
N LYS A 76 -1.41 4.63 -9.38
CA LYS A 76 -1.91 4.19 -10.70
C LYS A 76 -3.41 3.85 -10.68
N TYR A 77 -4.10 4.11 -9.57
CA TYR A 77 -5.46 3.66 -9.29
C TYR A 77 -6.48 4.81 -9.28
N ASN A 78 -6.11 5.95 -9.88
CA ASN A 78 -6.86 7.21 -10.00
C ASN A 78 -8.19 7.10 -10.79
N ASN A 79 -8.82 5.93 -10.80
CA ASN A 79 -9.96 5.57 -11.65
C ASN A 79 -10.92 4.59 -10.95
N TYR A 80 -11.04 4.66 -9.63
CA TYR A 80 -12.14 4.03 -8.88
C TYR A 80 -13.17 5.06 -8.45
#